data_AF-A0A1W7CXD3-F1
#
_entry.id   AF-A0A1W7CXD3-F1
#
_cell.length_a   1.000
_cell.length_b   1.000
_cell.length_c   1.000
_cell.angle_alpha   90.00
_cell.angle_beta   90.00
_cell.angle_gamma   90.00
#
_symmetry.space_group_name_H-M   'P 1'
#
loop_
_entity.id
_entity.type
_entity.pdbx_description
1 polymer ?
#
loop_
_entity_poly.entity_id
_entity_poly.type
_entity_poly.pdbx_seq_one_letter_code
_entity_poly.pdbx_strand_id
1 'polypeptide(L)'
;MRGVLVAVEIDAGTVRVGDQVMIGGQPFVVRNMTAMGSGHKRLVFGTGETFVMGPATVLWAARRHDPRIPRGRFTGSAHARGRQP
;
A
#
# COMPACT_ATOMS: atom_id res chain seq x y z
N MET A 1 -10.29 -14.44 9.08
CA MET A 1 -9.52 -14.45 7.82
C MET A 1 -8.10 -14.90 8.13
N ARG A 2 -7.65 -16.02 7.54
CA ARG A 2 -6.33 -16.64 7.76
C ARG A 2 -5.36 -16.17 6.66
N GLY A 3 -4.08 -16.00 6.99
CA GLY A 3 -3.04 -15.59 6.05
C GLY A 3 -1.80 -15.10 6.79
N VAL A 4 -0.65 -15.08 6.12
CA VAL A 4 0.60 -14.55 6.67
C VAL A 4 0.76 -13.09 6.28
N LEU A 5 1.37 -12.29 7.14
CA LEU A 5 1.77 -10.93 6.78
C LEU A 5 3.05 -11.00 5.94
N VAL A 6 3.06 -10.27 4.84
CA VAL A 6 4.22 -10.13 3.95
C VAL A 6 4.45 -8.65 3.66
N ALA A 7 5.71 -8.26 3.55
CA ALA A 7 6.08 -6.94 3.09
C ALA A 7 5.83 -6.85 1.58
N VAL A 8 5.13 -5.80 1.14
CA VAL A 8 4.89 -5.49 -0.26
C VAL A 8 5.16 -4.01 -0.52
N GLU A 9 5.79 -3.73 -1.66
CA GLU A 9 5.83 -2.38 -2.21
C GLU A 9 4.45 -2.06 -2.81
N ILE A 10 3.94 -0.87 -2.52
CA ILE A 10 2.64 -0.39 -3.00
C ILE A 10 2.75 1.02 -3.57
N ASP A 11 1.91 1.28 -4.57
CA ASP A 11 1.69 2.55 -5.23
C ASP A 11 0.18 2.83 -5.34
N ALA A 12 -0.18 3.95 -5.97
CA ALA A 12 -1.59 4.32 -6.18
C ALA A 12 -2.36 3.33 -7.08
N GLY A 13 -1.71 2.40 -7.78
CA GLY A 13 -2.37 1.34 -8.54
C GLY A 13 -2.58 0.05 -7.73
N THR A 14 -1.72 -0.20 -6.75
CA THR A 14 -1.57 -1.52 -6.11
C THR A 14 -1.94 -1.56 -4.63
N VAL A 15 -2.07 -0.41 -3.96
CA VAL A 15 -2.56 -0.31 -2.57
C VAL A 15 -3.98 -0.89 -2.43
N ARG A 16 -4.25 -1.55 -1.29
CA ARG A 16 -5.50 -2.25 -0.99
C ARG A 16 -6.04 -1.90 0.39
N VAL A 17 -7.36 -1.99 0.53
CA VAL A 17 -8.00 -2.00 1.87
C VAL A 17 -7.43 -3.16 2.68
N GLY A 18 -7.07 -2.89 3.93
CA GLY A 18 -6.44 -3.84 4.84
C GLY A 18 -4.91 -3.82 4.82
N ASP A 19 -4.27 -3.10 3.90
CA ASP A 19 -2.85 -2.82 3.99
C ASP A 19 -2.54 -2.02 5.25
N GLN A 20 -1.48 -2.42 5.94
CA GLN A 20 -0.91 -1.64 7.03
C GLN A 20 0.32 -0.90 6.52
N VAL A 21 0.29 0.42 6.55
CA VAL A 21 1.40 1.31 6.13
C VAL A 21 2.02 1.99 7.34
N MET A 22 3.29 2.33 7.26
CA MET A 22 3.98 3.13 8.27
C MET A 22 4.07 4.58 7.77
N ILE A 23 3.49 5.52 8.48
CA ILE A 23 3.54 6.96 8.17
C ILE A 23 3.99 7.69 9.42
N GLY A 24 5.05 8.49 9.34
CA GLY A 24 5.58 9.23 10.50
C GLY A 24 5.96 8.31 11.68
N GLY A 25 6.38 7.07 11.41
CA GLY A 25 6.71 6.09 12.45
C GLY A 25 5.52 5.38 13.09
N GLN A 26 4.29 5.66 12.66
CA GLN A 26 3.07 5.08 13.20
C GLN A 26 2.39 4.14 12.20
N PRO A 27 1.81 3.02 12.67
CA PRO A 27 1.07 2.09 11.82
C PRO A 27 -0.34 2.59 11.54
N PHE A 28 -0.72 2.63 10.26
CA PHE A 28 -2.08 2.93 9.81
C PHE A 28 -2.62 1.81 8.94
N VAL A 29 -3.85 1.38 9.22
CA VAL A 29 -4.55 0.38 8.38
C VAL A 29 -5.48 1.10 7.43
N VAL A 30 -5.30 0.85 6.13
CA VAL A 30 -6.19 1.37 5.08
C VAL A 30 -7.58 0.77 5.26
N ARG A 31 -8.58 1.62 5.52
CA ARG A 31 -9.99 1.21 5.65
C ARG A 31 -10.81 1.50 4.42
N ASN A 32 -10.53 2.60 3.76
CA ASN A 32 -11.20 2.96 2.52
C ASN A 32 -10.22 3.67 1.58
N MET A 33 -10.57 3.70 0.30
CA MET A 33 -9.79 4.37 -0.72
C MET A 33 -10.70 5.03 -1.75
N THR A 34 -10.31 6.22 -2.20
CA THR A 34 -11.00 6.94 -3.28
C THR A 34 -9.99 7.26 -4.37
N ALA A 35 -10.28 6.83 -5.61
CA ALA A 35 -9.50 7.26 -6.77
C ALA A 35 -9.69 8.76 -6.98
N MET A 36 -8.61 9.45 -7.32
CA MET A 36 -8.59 10.88 -7.61
C MET A 36 -8.06 11.11 -9.03
N GLY A 37 -8.23 12.33 -9.55
CA GLY A 37 -7.67 12.71 -10.84
C GLY A 37 -6.15 12.53 -10.93
N SER A 38 -5.65 12.36 -12.15
CA SER A 38 -4.20 12.28 -12.45
C SER A 38 -3.47 11.15 -11.70
N GLY A 39 -4.12 10.01 -11.48
CA GLY A 39 -3.50 8.82 -10.88
C GLY A 39 -3.29 8.90 -9.37
N HIS A 40 -3.86 9.89 -8.68
CA HIS A 40 -3.79 9.99 -7.23
C HIS A 40 -4.79 9.03 -6.56
N LYS A 41 -4.52 8.65 -5.31
CA LYS A 41 -5.46 7.92 -4.47
C LYS A 41 -5.51 8.52 -3.07
N ARG A 42 -6.70 8.83 -2.58
CA ARG A 42 -6.91 9.15 -1.15
C ARG A 42 -7.11 7.85 -0.39
N LEU A 43 -6.31 7.64 0.64
CA LEU A 43 -6.47 6.57 1.62
C LEU A 43 -7.15 7.15 2.87
N VAL A 44 -8.07 6.39 3.45
CA VAL A 44 -8.70 6.70 4.74
C VAL A 44 -8.33 5.60 5.73
N PHE A 45 -7.86 5.99 6.91
CA PHE A 45 -7.42 5.08 7.96
C PHE A 45 -8.49 4.87 9.03
N GLY A 46 -8.22 3.94 9.96
CA GLY A 46 -9.18 3.52 10.99
C GLY A 46 -9.69 4.63 11.90
N THR A 47 -8.88 5.66 12.13
CA THR A 47 -9.15 6.79 13.02
C THR A 47 -9.59 8.05 12.27
N GLY A 48 -9.80 7.94 10.95
CA GLY A 48 -10.32 9.02 10.09
C GLY A 48 -9.26 9.87 9.41
N GLU A 49 -7.97 9.68 9.72
CA GLU A 49 -6.89 10.36 9.03
C GLU A 49 -6.84 9.92 7.57
N THR A 50 -6.39 10.85 6.73
CA THR A 50 -6.28 10.61 5.31
C THR A 50 -4.87 10.85 4.82
N PHE A 51 -4.46 10.02 3.87
CA PHE A 51 -3.21 10.20 3.13
C PHE A 51 -3.51 10.27 1.64
N VAL A 52 -3.03 11.32 0.97
CA VAL A 52 -3.11 11.41 -0.49
C VAL A 52 -1.83 10.83 -1.08
N MET A 53 -1.97 9.65 -1.68
CA MET A 53 -0.90 8.98 -2.41
C MET A 53 -0.85 9.55 -3.83
N GLY A 54 0.29 10.14 -4.20
CA GLY A 54 0.54 10.59 -5.56
C GLY A 54 0.91 9.44 -6.50
N PRO A 55 0.88 9.65 -7.82
CA PRO A 55 1.20 8.62 -8.80
C PRO A 55 2.67 8.16 -8.74
N ALA A 56 3.57 9.00 -8.22
CA ALA A 56 4.99 8.66 -8.01
C ALA A 56 5.29 8.21 -6.57
N THR A 57 4.29 8.16 -5.69
CA THR A 57 4.47 7.74 -4.30
C THR A 57 4.52 6.22 -4.23
N VAL A 58 5.61 5.72 -3.65
CA VAL A 58 5.83 4.30 -3.37
C VAL A 58 6.04 4.12 -1.88
N LEU A 59 5.33 3.18 -1.25
CA LEU A 59 5.43 2.87 0.17
C LEU A 59 5.59 1.36 0.38
N TRP A 60 6.15 0.99 1.54
CA TRP A 60 6.05 -0.38 2.03
C TRP A 60 4.77 -0.57 2.85
N ALA A 61 4.12 -1.70 2.65
CA ALA A 61 2.97 -2.14 3.43
C ALA A 61 3.11 -3.58 3.90
N ALA A 62 2.57 -3.86 5.09
CA ALA A 62 2.27 -5.23 5.50
C ALA A 62 0.89 -5.62 4.96
N ARG A 63 0.85 -6.67 4.15
CA ARG A 63 -0.37 -7.19 3.52
C ARG A 63 -0.60 -8.62 3.94
N ARG A 64 -1.85 -8.97 4.27
CA ARG A 64 -2.24 -10.37 4.49
C ARG A 64 -2.28 -11.10 3.15
N HIS A 65 -1.60 -12.24 3.08
CA HIS A 65 -1.57 -13.11 1.91
C HIS A 65 -1.88 -14.54 2.32
N ASP A 66 -2.74 -15.22 1.56
CA ASP A 66 -2.91 -16.67 1.68
C ASP A 66 -1.79 -17.34 0.85
N PRO A 67 -0.85 -18.07 1.49
CA PRO A 67 0.25 -18.73 0.78
C PRO A 67 -0.22 -19.78 -0.24
N ARG A 68 -1.46 -20.24 -0.13
CA ARG A 68 -2.04 -21.25 -1.03
C ARG A 68 -2.54 -20.66 -2.34
N ILE A 69 -2.70 -19.34 -2.43
CA ILE A 69 -3.10 -18.66 -3.65
C ILE A 69 -1.82 -18.25 -4.37
N PRO A 70 -1.52 -18.84 -5.56
CA PRO A 70 -0.34 -18.47 -6.31
C PRO A 70 -0.32 -16.96 -6.53
N ARG A 71 0.84 -16.35 -6.23
CA ARG A 71 1.10 -14.95 -6.53
C ARG A 71 1.04 -14.79 -8.05
N GLY A 72 -0.13 -14.43 -8.60
CA GLY A 72 -0.20 -13.91 -9.97
C GLY A 72 0.87 -12.84 -10.11
N ARG A 73 1.66 -12.90 -11.20
CA ARG A 73 2.86 -12.07 -11.45
C ARG A 73 2.68 -10.68 -10.84
N PHE A 74 3.34 -10.42 -9.72
CA PHE A 74 3.44 -9.08 -9.17
C PHE A 74 4.32 -8.32 -10.16
N THR A 75 3.70 -7.63 -11.13
CA THR A 75 4.34 -6.50 -11.79
C THR A 75 4.38 -5.38 -10.76
N GLY A 76 5.23 -5.54 -9.74
CA GLY A 76 5.73 -4.40 -8.99
C GLY A 76 6.45 -3.54 -10.01
N SER A 77 5.90 -2.37 -10.30
CA SER A 77 6.56 -1.33 -11.05
C SER A 77 7.90 -1.10 -10.37
N ALA A 78 8.99 -1.60 -10.95
CA ALA A 78 10.32 -1.31 -10.48
C ALA A 78 10.54 0.21 -10.62
N HIS A 79 10.24 0.93 -9.55
CA HIS A 79 10.72 2.29 -9.32
C HIS A 79 11.51 2.32 -8.02
N ALA A 80 12.35 1.30 -7.84
CA ALA A 80 13.54 1.38 -7.01
C ALA A 80 14.50 2.42 -7.62
N ARG A 81 14.25 3.71 -7.38
CA ARG A 81 15.32 4.69 -7.34
C ARG A 81 15.81 4.74 -5.92
N GLY A 82 16.81 3.90 -5.66
CA GLY A 82 17.63 3.99 -4.47
C GLY A 82 18.18 5.41 -4.32
N ARG A 83 17.92 6.00 -3.17
CA ARG A 83 18.89 6.85 -2.47
C ARG A 83 18.47 6.94 -1.01
N GLN A 84 19.11 6.13 -0.17
CA GLN A 84 19.41 6.53 1.20
C GLN A 84 20.91 6.89 1.25
N PRO A 85 21.29 7.88 2.08
CA PRO A 85 22.59 8.55 2.02
C PRO A 85 23.79 7.63 2.24
#